data_AF-A0A173V1W2-F1
#
_entry.id   AF-A0A173V1W2-F1
#
_cell.length_a   1.000
_cell.length_b   1.000
_cell.length_c   1.000
_cell.angle_alpha   90.00
_cell.angle_beta   90.00
_cell.angle_gamma   90.00
#
_symmetry.space_group_name_H-M   'P 1'
#
loop_
_entity.id
_entity.type
_entity.pdbx_description
1 polymer ?
#
loop_
_entity_poly.entity_id
_entity_poly.type
_entity_poly.pdbx_seq_one_letter_code
_entity_poly.pdbx_strand_id
1 'polypeptide(L)'
;MKKIKILIAVLLSLCLAFAVTGCSGDNLKDSVINGFNDMLQHFSKYALTDEKDLQGDKTKGEDTYTGSYTADYEDFNDKEYIFGGTALERDKGSELTVTYELTVDSGTAKLYWLDKGEEKMIADTSKNGTYSVTLDEGDNYLTLEGNDFCGSLQVVVE
;
A
#
# COMPACT_ATOMS: atom_id res chain seq x y z
N MET A 1 -10.39 -50.68 -5.13
CA MET A 1 -10.60 -49.45 -5.95
C MET A 1 -12.06 -49.02 -6.07
N LYS A 2 -13.01 -49.89 -6.48
CA LYS A 2 -14.44 -49.51 -6.60
C LYS A 2 -15.07 -49.01 -5.30
N LYS A 3 -14.77 -49.63 -4.15
CA LYS A 3 -15.34 -49.25 -2.84
C LYS A 3 -14.88 -47.87 -2.32
N ILE A 4 -13.63 -47.46 -2.62
CA ILE A 4 -13.07 -46.15 -2.23
C ILE A 4 -13.71 -45.02 -3.05
N LYS A 5 -13.94 -45.24 -4.35
CA LYS A 5 -14.63 -44.26 -5.21
C LYS A 5 -16.08 -44.02 -4.79
N ILE A 6 -16.76 -45.05 -4.29
CA ILE A 6 -18.14 -44.95 -3.76
C ILE A 6 -18.15 -44.14 -2.45
N LEU A 7 -17.18 -44.38 -1.55
CA LEU A 7 -17.08 -43.63 -0.28
C LEU A 7 -16.84 -42.14 -0.51
N ILE A 8 -15.95 -41.79 -1.45
CA ILE A 8 -15.68 -40.40 -1.82
C ILE A 8 -16.92 -39.74 -2.44
N ALA A 9 -17.64 -40.45 -3.31
CA ALA A 9 -18.86 -39.95 -3.93
C ALA A 9 -19.98 -39.71 -2.90
N VAL A 10 -20.11 -40.58 -1.90
CA VAL A 10 -21.08 -40.43 -0.81
C VAL A 10 -20.70 -39.28 0.11
N LEU A 11 -19.41 -39.07 0.41
CA LEU A 11 -18.96 -37.95 1.24
C LEU A 11 -19.19 -36.59 0.56
N LEU A 12 -18.88 -36.49 -0.75
CA LEU A 12 -19.17 -35.30 -1.57
C LEU A 12 -20.68 -35.06 -1.70
N SER A 13 -21.46 -36.12 -1.91
CA SER A 13 -22.93 -36.06 -1.94
C SER A 13 -23.53 -35.61 -0.61
N LEU A 14 -22.94 -36.02 0.51
CA LEU A 14 -23.41 -35.65 1.85
C LEU A 14 -23.05 -34.19 2.16
N CYS A 15 -21.85 -33.72 1.77
CA CYS A 15 -21.49 -32.29 1.83
C CYS A 15 -22.42 -31.40 1.00
N LEU A 16 -22.86 -31.87 -0.17
CA LEU A 16 -23.83 -31.16 -1.01
C LEU A 16 -25.25 -31.18 -0.44
N ALA A 17 -25.64 -32.25 0.27
CA ALA A 17 -26.95 -32.33 0.92
C ALA A 17 -27.07 -31.39 2.13
N PHE A 18 -25.96 -31.09 2.82
CA PHE A 18 -25.93 -30.08 3.89
C PHE A 18 -25.98 -28.63 3.36
N ALA A 19 -25.85 -28.41 2.05
CA ALA A 19 -25.99 -27.08 1.46
C ALA A 19 -27.44 -26.66 1.20
N VAL A 20 -28.42 -27.56 1.37
CA VAL A 20 -29.81 -27.32 0.90
C VAL A 20 -30.88 -27.32 2.01
N THR A 21 -30.51 -27.52 3.28
CA THR A 21 -31.42 -27.31 4.42
C THR A 21 -31.00 -26.09 5.23
N GLY A 22 -31.29 -24.92 4.68
CA GLY A 22 -31.10 -23.64 5.36
C GLY A 22 -32.06 -22.61 4.78
N CYS A 23 -33.29 -22.59 5.27
CA CYS A 23 -34.24 -21.49 5.09
C CYS A 23 -33.62 -20.17 5.58
N SER A 24 -32.94 -19.41 4.71
CA SER A 24 -32.59 -17.98 4.81
C SER A 24 -31.67 -17.61 3.63
N GLY A 25 -32.15 -17.81 2.39
CA GLY A 25 -31.32 -17.67 1.17
C GLY A 25 -30.85 -16.24 0.87
N ASP A 26 -31.60 -15.24 1.28
CA ASP A 26 -31.26 -13.83 1.03
C ASP A 26 -30.22 -13.31 2.05
N ASN A 27 -30.37 -13.69 3.32
CA ASN A 27 -29.52 -13.21 4.43
C ASN A 27 -28.07 -13.70 4.33
N LEU A 28 -27.84 -14.91 3.82
CA LEU A 28 -26.49 -15.49 3.71
C LEU A 28 -25.70 -14.87 2.56
N LYS A 29 -26.37 -14.64 1.43
CA LYS A 29 -25.77 -13.98 0.26
C LYS A 29 -25.42 -12.54 0.59
N ASP A 30 -26.34 -11.82 1.23
CA ASP A 30 -26.11 -10.44 1.64
C ASP A 30 -25.01 -10.35 2.70
N SER A 31 -24.96 -11.28 3.67
CA SER A 31 -23.87 -11.32 4.65
C SER A 31 -22.49 -11.60 4.02
N VAL A 32 -22.42 -12.46 3.01
CA VAL A 32 -21.16 -12.76 2.31
C VAL A 32 -20.73 -11.58 1.45
N ILE A 33 -21.66 -10.96 0.72
CA ILE A 33 -21.38 -9.77 -0.11
C ILE A 33 -20.96 -8.60 0.77
N ASN A 34 -21.67 -8.36 1.88
CA ASN A 34 -21.33 -7.29 2.81
C ASN A 34 -19.98 -7.55 3.48
N GLY A 35 -19.72 -8.80 3.92
CA GLY A 35 -18.41 -9.16 4.46
C GLY A 35 -17.27 -8.98 3.44
N PHE A 36 -17.53 -9.25 2.16
CA PHE A 36 -16.56 -9.03 1.09
C PHE A 36 -16.37 -7.54 0.77
N ASN A 37 -17.45 -6.75 0.75
CA ASN A 37 -17.38 -5.30 0.58
C ASN A 37 -16.68 -4.63 1.76
N ASP A 38 -16.97 -5.04 2.98
CA ASP A 38 -16.27 -4.55 4.18
C ASP A 38 -14.78 -4.89 4.09
N MET A 39 -14.45 -6.13 3.70
CA MET A 39 -13.07 -6.53 3.43
C MET A 39 -12.41 -5.63 2.35
N LEU A 40 -13.09 -5.36 1.22
CA LEU A 40 -12.61 -4.46 0.17
C LEU A 40 -12.48 -3.01 0.62
N GLN A 41 -13.34 -2.54 1.52
CA GLN A 41 -13.24 -1.21 2.11
C GLN A 41 -12.03 -1.08 3.04
N HIS A 42 -11.55 -2.19 3.61
CA HIS A 42 -10.33 -2.25 4.42
C HIS A 42 -9.05 -2.48 3.60
N PHE A 43 -9.14 -2.82 2.32
CA PHE A 43 -7.96 -2.89 1.47
C PHE A 43 -7.48 -1.49 1.10
N SER A 44 -6.16 -1.30 1.13
CA SER A 44 -5.54 -0.05 0.69
C SER A 44 -5.99 0.29 -0.72
N LYS A 45 -6.37 1.55 -0.94
CA LYS A 45 -6.57 2.08 -2.29
C LYS A 45 -5.25 2.35 -3.00
N TYR A 46 -4.15 2.23 -2.26
CA TYR A 46 -2.81 2.55 -2.70
C TYR A 46 -1.95 1.29 -2.67
N ALA A 47 -1.00 1.21 -3.57
CA ALA A 47 0.01 0.16 -3.58
C ALA A 47 1.35 0.84 -3.79
N LEU A 48 2.40 0.29 -3.18
CA LEU A 48 3.75 0.73 -3.49
C LEU A 48 3.98 0.61 -4.99
N THR A 49 4.64 1.60 -5.57
CA THR A 49 5.07 1.53 -6.96
C THR A 49 6.03 0.36 -7.09
N ASP A 50 5.81 -0.50 -8.10
CA ASP A 50 6.69 -1.63 -8.37
C ASP A 50 8.12 -1.12 -8.57
N GLU A 51 9.11 -1.81 -8.00
CA GLU A 51 10.52 -1.36 -8.08
C GLU A 51 11.03 -1.14 -9.51
N LYS A 52 10.51 -1.91 -10.48
CA LYS A 52 10.84 -1.76 -11.90
C LYS A 52 10.23 -0.51 -12.56
N ASP A 53 9.21 0.06 -11.93
CA ASP A 53 8.47 1.23 -12.42
C ASP A 53 8.87 2.50 -11.66
N LEU A 54 9.68 2.36 -10.59
CA LEU A 54 10.31 3.49 -9.93
C LEU A 54 11.32 4.16 -10.86
N GLN A 55 11.40 5.49 -10.82
CA GLN A 55 12.38 6.28 -11.54
C GLN A 55 13.79 6.10 -10.97
N GLY A 56 13.89 5.85 -9.67
CA GLY A 56 15.16 5.74 -8.96
C GLY A 56 15.45 4.39 -8.33
N ASP A 57 16.59 4.35 -7.65
CA ASP A 57 17.07 3.19 -6.92
C ASP A 57 16.54 3.19 -5.49
N LYS A 58 15.84 2.10 -5.12
CA LYS A 58 15.32 1.86 -3.76
C LYS A 58 16.13 0.78 -3.04
N THR A 59 16.66 1.12 -1.88
CA THR A 59 17.21 0.15 -0.92
C THR A 59 16.22 -0.07 0.21
N LYS A 60 15.79 -1.33 0.41
CA LYS A 60 14.84 -1.69 1.47
C LYS A 60 15.51 -1.64 2.84
N GLY A 61 14.79 -1.11 3.81
CA GLY A 61 15.10 -1.24 5.23
C GLY A 61 14.59 -2.57 5.80
N GLU A 62 14.27 -2.56 7.09
CA GLU A 62 13.79 -3.75 7.80
C GLU A 62 12.34 -4.10 7.44
N ASP A 63 11.56 -3.12 6.98
CA ASP A 63 10.17 -3.24 6.61
C ASP A 63 9.84 -2.40 5.36
N THR A 64 8.56 -2.33 4.99
CA THR A 64 8.10 -1.58 3.82
C THR A 64 8.09 -0.07 4.02
N TYR A 65 8.25 0.41 5.26
CA TYR A 65 8.23 1.83 5.62
C TYR A 65 9.62 2.46 5.62
N THR A 66 10.67 1.65 5.78
CA THR A 66 12.05 2.11 5.99
C THR A 66 12.96 1.77 4.82
N GLY A 67 14.06 2.52 4.71
CA GLY A 67 15.06 2.34 3.66
C GLY A 67 15.57 3.66 3.09
N SER A 68 16.19 3.59 1.91
CA SER A 68 16.63 4.78 1.17
C SER A 68 16.15 4.74 -0.28
N TYR A 69 15.94 5.92 -0.84
CA TYR A 69 15.54 6.09 -2.23
C TYR A 69 16.30 7.27 -2.84
N THR A 70 16.76 7.10 -4.08
CA THR A 70 17.45 8.16 -4.83
C THR A 70 17.03 8.10 -6.29
N ALA A 71 16.54 9.21 -6.80
CA ALA A 71 16.01 9.33 -8.16
C ALA A 71 16.36 10.68 -8.77
N ASP A 72 16.67 10.65 -10.06
CA ASP A 72 16.69 11.82 -10.94
C ASP A 72 15.47 11.73 -11.85
N TYR A 73 14.79 12.86 -12.06
CA TYR A 73 13.55 12.94 -12.83
C TYR A 73 13.77 13.82 -14.06
N GLU A 74 13.27 13.32 -15.20
CA GLU A 74 13.24 14.03 -16.48
C GLU A 74 11.80 14.01 -17.01
N ASP A 75 11.16 15.18 -17.12
CA ASP A 75 9.78 15.36 -17.60
C ASP A 75 8.75 14.45 -16.89
N PHE A 76 8.93 14.21 -15.59
CA PHE A 76 8.09 13.28 -14.83
C PHE A 76 6.69 13.84 -14.57
N ASN A 77 5.67 13.03 -14.90
CA ASN A 77 4.26 13.43 -14.96
C ASN A 77 3.33 12.43 -14.23
N ASP A 78 3.86 11.72 -13.24
CA ASP A 78 3.14 10.67 -12.52
C ASP A 78 3.36 10.77 -11.00
N LYS A 79 3.04 9.69 -10.29
CA LYS A 79 3.15 9.55 -8.85
C LYS A 79 3.86 8.26 -8.47
N GLU A 80 4.73 8.34 -7.47
CA GLU A 80 5.42 7.19 -6.90
C GLU A 80 5.07 7.02 -5.42
N TYR A 81 4.62 5.82 -5.05
CA TYR A 81 4.44 5.40 -3.67
C TYR A 81 5.70 4.66 -3.22
N ILE A 82 6.61 5.37 -2.58
CA ILE A 82 8.01 4.94 -2.40
C ILE A 82 8.15 4.02 -1.19
N PHE A 83 7.66 4.43 -0.02
CA PHE A 83 7.65 3.64 1.22
C PHE A 83 6.26 3.68 1.83
N GLY A 84 5.86 2.63 2.53
CA GLY A 84 4.54 2.60 3.14
C GLY A 84 3.87 1.23 3.23
N GLY A 85 2.60 1.27 3.62
CA GLY A 85 1.72 0.12 3.77
C GLY A 85 0.52 0.44 4.63
N THR A 86 -0.27 -0.58 4.96
CA THR A 86 -1.46 -0.46 5.82
C THR A 86 -1.32 -1.07 7.21
N ALA A 87 -0.30 -1.90 7.42
CA ALA A 87 -0.12 -2.68 8.64
C ALA A 87 0.71 -1.90 9.66
N LEU A 88 0.19 -1.76 10.88
CA LEU A 88 0.91 -1.12 11.98
C LEU A 88 1.84 -2.08 12.75
N GLU A 89 1.78 -3.39 12.48
CA GLU A 89 2.63 -4.37 13.17
C GLU A 89 4.12 -4.17 12.80
N ARG A 90 4.81 -3.33 13.57
CA ARG A 90 6.23 -3.03 13.49
C ARG A 90 6.91 -3.25 14.83
N ASP A 91 8.01 -4.00 14.82
CA ASP A 91 8.84 -4.24 16.01
C ASP A 91 9.49 -2.95 16.56
N LYS A 92 9.73 -1.96 15.70
CA LYS A 92 10.35 -0.67 16.06
C LYS A 92 9.36 0.42 16.48
N GLY A 93 8.08 0.09 16.61
CA GLY A 93 7.03 1.04 16.96
C GLY A 93 6.52 1.86 15.77
N SER A 94 5.75 2.91 16.07
CA SER A 94 5.01 3.71 15.09
C SER A 94 5.74 4.94 14.60
N GLU A 95 6.80 5.39 15.28
CA GLU A 95 7.51 6.61 14.89
C GLU A 95 8.48 6.34 13.73
N LEU A 96 8.53 7.26 12.78
CA LEU A 96 9.45 7.29 11.65
C LEU A 96 10.02 8.69 11.48
N THR A 97 11.25 8.75 11.00
CA THR A 97 11.87 10.00 10.54
C THR A 97 12.22 9.90 9.06
N VAL A 98 11.65 10.81 8.26
CA VAL A 98 11.98 10.99 6.85
C VAL A 98 13.00 12.11 6.73
N THR A 99 14.24 11.77 6.37
CA THR A 99 15.27 12.75 5.98
C THR A 99 15.27 12.85 4.46
N TYR A 100 15.19 14.06 3.92
CA TYR A 100 15.06 14.26 2.49
C TYR A 100 15.91 15.42 1.96
N GLU A 101 16.23 15.35 0.67
CA GLU A 101 16.70 16.44 -0.17
C GLU A 101 15.93 16.36 -1.49
N LEU A 102 15.08 17.36 -1.73
CA LEU A 102 14.35 17.55 -2.98
C LEU A 102 14.99 18.73 -3.72
N THR A 103 15.30 18.52 -5.00
CA THR A 103 15.70 19.58 -5.93
C THR A 103 14.67 19.67 -7.04
N VAL A 104 14.16 20.87 -7.29
CA VAL A 104 13.24 21.19 -8.38
C VAL A 104 13.92 22.17 -9.33
N ASP A 105 14.30 21.68 -10.51
CA ASP A 105 14.92 22.48 -11.57
C ASP A 105 13.85 23.09 -12.48
N SER A 106 12.82 22.31 -12.83
CA SER A 106 11.64 22.78 -13.56
C SER A 106 10.39 21.95 -13.28
N GLY A 107 9.23 22.45 -13.69
CA GLY A 107 7.94 21.83 -13.42
C GLY A 107 7.52 21.98 -11.96
N THR A 108 6.74 21.03 -11.46
CA THR A 108 6.30 21.00 -10.06
C THR A 108 6.45 19.60 -9.47
N ALA A 109 6.90 19.52 -8.22
CA ALA A 109 6.94 18.29 -7.43
C ALA A 109 6.25 18.50 -6.09
N LYS A 110 5.57 17.47 -5.59
CA LYS A 110 5.06 17.39 -4.21
C LYS A 110 5.61 16.14 -3.54
N LEU A 111 6.43 16.30 -2.52
CA LEU A 111 6.79 15.24 -1.58
C LEU A 111 5.86 15.34 -0.37
N TYR A 112 5.12 14.27 -0.06
CA TYR A 112 4.19 14.24 1.06
C TYR A 112 4.06 12.86 1.67
N TRP A 113 3.58 12.82 2.92
CA TRP A 113 3.10 11.61 3.55
C TRP A 113 1.59 11.50 3.35
N LEU A 114 1.13 10.40 2.79
CA LEU A 114 -0.28 10.09 2.62
C LEU A 114 -0.76 9.29 3.84
N ASP A 115 -1.60 9.88 4.67
CA ASP A 115 -2.20 9.26 5.86
C ASP A 115 -3.71 9.09 5.65
N LYS A 116 -4.17 7.86 5.42
CA LYS A 116 -5.59 7.51 5.24
C LYS A 116 -6.30 8.35 4.17
N GLY A 117 -5.57 8.73 3.12
CA GLY A 117 -6.06 9.58 2.04
C GLY A 117 -5.85 11.08 2.22
N GLU A 118 -5.31 11.53 3.37
CA GLU A 118 -4.92 12.92 3.61
C GLU A 118 -3.46 13.15 3.21
N GLU A 119 -3.22 14.11 2.32
CA GLU A 119 -1.86 14.53 1.92
C GLU A 119 -1.25 15.46 2.98
N LYS A 120 -0.25 14.97 3.73
CA LYS A 120 0.56 15.75 4.66
C LYS A 120 1.84 16.21 3.99
N MET A 121 1.86 17.46 3.54
CA MET A 121 2.96 18.02 2.75
C MET A 121 4.29 18.06 3.52
N ILE A 122 5.35 17.56 2.87
CA ILE A 122 6.74 17.59 3.39
C ILE A 122 7.53 18.71 2.70
N ALA A 123 7.49 18.75 1.35
CA ALA A 123 8.10 19.78 0.52
C ALA A 123 7.45 19.84 -0.87
N ASP A 124 7.40 21.03 -1.47
CA ASP A 124 6.89 21.30 -2.82
C ASP A 124 7.85 22.15 -3.68
N THR A 125 9.03 22.44 -3.12
CA THR A 125 10.08 23.28 -3.69
C THR A 125 11.44 22.74 -3.25
N SER A 126 12.53 23.18 -3.89
CA SER A 126 13.89 22.75 -3.55
C SER A 126 14.21 22.97 -2.07
N LYS A 127 14.39 21.89 -1.32
CA LYS A 127 14.56 21.91 0.12
C LYS A 127 15.15 20.60 0.62
N ASN A 128 15.95 20.68 1.68
CA ASN A 128 16.30 19.54 2.49
C ASN A 128 15.74 19.70 3.91
N GLY A 129 15.58 18.58 4.61
CA GLY A 129 15.14 18.59 5.99
C GLY A 129 14.74 17.23 6.51
N THR A 130 14.09 17.25 7.66
CA THR A 130 13.54 16.08 8.33
C THR A 130 12.05 16.25 8.57
N TYR A 131 11.29 15.17 8.48
CA TYR A 131 9.87 15.13 8.75
C TYR A 131 9.55 13.90 9.61
N SER A 132 8.90 14.11 10.75
CA SER A 132 8.49 13.03 11.65
C SER A 132 7.10 12.53 11.29
N VAL A 133 6.92 11.22 11.27
CA VAL A 133 5.66 10.54 11.01
C VAL A 133 5.36 9.64 12.20
N THR A 134 4.13 9.71 12.71
CA THR A 134 3.59 8.69 13.62
C THR A 134 2.62 7.84 12.82
N LEU A 135 2.95 6.56 12.63
CA LEU A 135 2.10 5.60 11.94
C LEU A 135 0.89 5.22 12.79
N ASP A 136 -0.25 5.07 12.12
CA ASP A 136 -1.47 4.48 12.66
C ASP A 136 -1.99 3.38 11.73
N GLU A 137 -2.96 2.57 12.17
CA GLU A 137 -3.64 1.61 11.29
C GLU A 137 -4.30 2.30 10.09
N GLY A 138 -4.09 1.75 8.89
CA GLY A 138 -4.61 2.30 7.62
C GLY A 138 -3.50 2.78 6.69
N ASP A 139 -3.87 3.45 5.61
CA ASP A 139 -2.94 3.86 4.55
C ASP A 139 -1.87 4.83 5.07
N ASN A 140 -0.61 4.49 4.85
CA ASN A 140 0.54 5.30 5.24
C ASN A 140 1.62 5.21 4.16
N TYR A 141 1.81 6.26 3.37
CA TYR A 141 2.73 6.22 2.23
C TYR A 141 3.55 7.50 2.03
N LEU A 142 4.87 7.37 1.97
CA LEU A 142 5.72 8.41 1.41
C LEU A 142 5.54 8.45 -0.10
N THR A 143 5.15 9.62 -0.60
CA THR A 143 4.73 9.77 -1.99
C THR A 143 5.42 10.98 -2.62
N LEU A 144 5.90 10.80 -3.85
CA LEU A 144 6.30 11.90 -4.72
C LEU A 144 5.31 11.98 -5.89
N GLU A 145 4.82 13.18 -6.19
CA GLU A 145 3.99 13.46 -7.35
C GLU A 145 4.63 14.58 -8.17
N GLY A 146 4.80 14.36 -9.48
CA GLY A 146 5.39 15.31 -10.41
C GLY A 146 4.45 15.72 -11.54
N ASN A 147 4.63 16.93 -12.06
CA ASN A 147 4.00 17.41 -13.28
C ASN A 147 5.03 18.24 -14.06
N ASP A 148 5.42 17.75 -15.23
CA ASP A 148 6.59 18.15 -16.02
C ASP A 148 7.85 18.33 -15.15
N PHE A 149 8.00 17.46 -14.15
CA PHE A 149 9.01 17.58 -13.11
C PHE A 149 10.39 17.17 -13.63
N CYS A 150 11.35 18.09 -13.57
CA CYS A 150 12.77 17.82 -13.69
C CYS A 150 13.49 18.22 -12.41
N GLY A 151 14.34 17.33 -11.90
CA GLY A 151 15.06 17.53 -10.64
C GLY A 151 15.45 16.20 -10.02
N SER A 152 15.59 16.18 -8.69
CA SER A 152 16.03 14.97 -7.99
C SER A 152 15.43 14.84 -6.60
N LEU A 153 15.33 13.60 -6.12
CA LEU A 153 14.92 13.27 -4.76
C LEU A 153 15.93 12.29 -4.16
N GLN A 154 16.45 12.63 -2.98
CA GLN A 154 17.11 11.71 -2.07
C GLN A 154 16.31 11.62 -0.78
N VAL A 155 16.04 10.40 -0.32
CA VAL A 155 15.28 10.14 0.91
C VAL A 155 15.89 8.99 1.69
N VAL A 156 15.87 9.13 3.01
CA VAL A 156 16.13 8.04 3.97
C VAL A 156 14.99 8.05 4.99
N VAL A 157 14.39 6.88 5.23
CA VAL A 157 13.34 6.68 6.23
C VAL A 157 13.80 5.67 7.27
N GLU A 158 13.78 6.08 8.54
CA GLU A 158 14.24 5.31 9.71
C GLU A 158 13.18 5.20 10.78
#